data_AF-A0A067MVK1-F1
#
_entry.id   AF-A0A067MVK1-F1
#
_cell.length_a   1.000
_cell.length_b   1.000
_cell.length_c   1.000
_cell.angle_alpha   90.00
_cell.angle_beta   90.00
_cell.angle_gamma   90.00
#
_symmetry.space_group_name_H-M   'P 1'
#
loop_
_entity.id
_entity.type
_entity.pdbx_description
1 polymer ?
#
loop_
_entity_poly.entity_id
_entity_poly.type
_entity_poly.pdbx_seq_one_letter_code
_entity_poly.pdbx_strand_id
1 'polypeptide(L)'
;MSLDIFPTEIIQEIFLSACLDDGRTARVLCLVSKHCNNRAKPLLFRSITVCGVAQMRAFVGLLHQDPGMARTVRYLFLSENDVTPRDGIDDSGSSGMARYRDKDEIEDLERLSSNIFQCLAPSLEILSYATLPHSNGIARIHFLYSEP
;
A
#
# COMPACT_ATOMS: atom_id res chain seq x y z
N MET A 1 30.40 -6.10 -10.03
CA MET A 1 30.71 -5.85 -8.61
C MET A 1 29.68 -6.59 -7.78
N SER A 2 30.09 -7.39 -6.79
CA SER A 2 29.14 -8.07 -5.89
C SER A 2 28.64 -7.09 -4.83
N LEU A 3 27.39 -7.22 -4.39
CA LEU A 3 26.84 -6.42 -3.28
C LEU A 3 27.55 -6.73 -1.95
N ASP A 4 28.15 -7.91 -1.83
CA ASP A 4 28.79 -8.43 -0.60
C ASP A 4 30.07 -7.69 -0.20
N ILE A 5 30.57 -6.79 -1.05
CA ILE A 5 31.75 -5.95 -0.74
C ILE A 5 31.39 -4.79 0.19
N PHE A 6 30.10 -4.46 0.31
CA PHE A 6 29.64 -3.35 1.15
C PHE A 6 29.28 -3.83 2.55
N PRO A 7 29.49 -2.99 3.57
CA PRO A 7 28.98 -3.25 4.91
C PRO A 7 27.46 -3.45 4.92
N THR A 8 27.00 -4.20 5.91
CA THR A 8 25.59 -4.55 6.11
C THR A 8 24.70 -3.31 6.15
N GLU A 9 25.17 -2.27 6.85
CA GLU A 9 24.46 -1.01 7.08
C GLU A 9 24.22 -0.27 5.77
N ILE A 10 25.22 -0.27 4.89
CA ILE A 10 25.14 0.38 3.57
C ILE A 10 24.15 -0.35 2.68
N ILE A 11 24.19 -1.69 2.65
CA ILE A 11 23.24 -2.50 1.89
C ILE A 11 21.82 -2.26 2.39
N GLN A 12 21.63 -2.19 3.70
CA GLN A 12 20.33 -1.93 4.31
C GLN A 12 19.79 -0.56 3.91
N GLU A 13 20.63 0.48 3.93
CA GLU A 13 20.23 1.84 3.56
C GLU A 13 19.86 1.94 2.07
N ILE A 14 20.61 1.26 1.20
CA ILE A 14 20.28 1.14 -0.22
C ILE A 14 18.91 0.47 -0.38
N PHE A 15 18.66 -0.63 0.33
CA PHE A 15 17.40 -1.36 0.24
C PHE A 15 16.23 -0.54 0.77
N LEU A 16 16.41 0.17 1.90
CA LEU A 16 15.39 1.07 2.47
C LEU A 16 15.04 2.20 1.51
N SER A 17 16.02 2.71 0.77
CA SER A 17 15.84 3.79 -0.22
C SER A 17 15.25 3.30 -1.54
N ALA A 18 15.62 2.10 -1.98
CA ALA A 18 15.12 1.52 -3.23
C ALA A 18 13.70 0.94 -3.09
N CYS A 19 13.35 0.40 -1.92
CA CYS A 19 12.06 -0.24 -1.65
C CYS A 19 11.00 0.76 -1.16
N LEU A 20 10.87 1.89 -1.85
CA LEU A 20 9.80 2.88 -1.60
C LEU A 20 8.59 2.68 -2.53
N ASP A 21 8.68 1.74 -3.48
CA ASP A 21 7.60 1.35 -4.39
C ASP A 21 6.54 0.46 -3.71
N ASP A 22 5.62 -0.14 -4.47
CA ASP A 22 4.57 -1.05 -3.99
C ASP A 22 5.08 -2.45 -3.59
N GLY A 23 6.33 -2.52 -3.09
CA GLY A 23 7.01 -3.74 -2.68
C GLY A 23 7.51 -4.60 -3.86
N ARG A 24 7.45 -4.11 -5.10
CA ARG A 24 7.99 -4.81 -6.28
C ARG A 24 9.50 -4.89 -6.21
N THR A 25 10.18 -3.80 -5.87
CA THR A 25 11.64 -3.78 -5.75
C THR A 25 12.10 -4.74 -4.65
N ALA A 26 11.42 -4.77 -3.50
CA ALA A 26 11.71 -5.72 -2.43
C ALA A 26 11.53 -7.18 -2.89
N ARG A 27 10.48 -7.48 -3.67
CA ARG A 27 10.25 -8.82 -4.24
C ARG A 27 11.37 -9.23 -5.19
N VAL A 28 11.78 -8.35 -6.10
CA VAL A 28 12.89 -8.63 -7.02
C VAL A 28 14.18 -8.88 -6.25
N LEU A 29 14.50 -8.04 -5.26
CA LEU A 29 15.69 -8.21 -4.42
C LEU A 29 15.68 -9.56 -3.67
N CYS A 30 14.51 -10.04 -3.23
CA CYS A 30 14.40 -11.34 -2.57
C CYS A 30 14.79 -12.53 -3.46
N LEU A 31 14.77 -12.37 -4.79
CA LEU A 31 15.07 -13.41 -5.76
C LEU A 31 16.54 -13.40 -6.22
N VAL A 32 17.29 -12.34 -5.93
CA VAL A 32 18.68 -12.19 -6.40
C VAL A 32 19.63 -13.17 -5.71
N SER A 33 19.58 -13.25 -4.38
CA SER A 33 20.47 -14.12 -3.58
C SER A 33 19.87 -14.38 -2.20
N LYS A 34 20.40 -15.38 -1.48
CA LYS A 34 20.02 -15.64 -0.08
C LYS A 34 20.30 -14.43 0.82
N HIS A 35 21.41 -13.72 0.56
CA HIS A 35 21.78 -12.52 1.31
C HIS A 35 20.76 -11.41 1.10
N CYS A 36 20.40 -11.13 -0.16
CA CYS A 36 19.41 -10.12 -0.50
C CYS A 36 18.03 -10.50 0.04
N ASN A 37 17.63 -11.78 -0.04
CA ASN A 37 16.37 -12.27 0.51
C ASN A 37 16.22 -11.95 2.00
N ASN A 38 17.20 -12.33 2.81
CA ASN A 38 17.13 -12.10 4.26
C ASN A 38 16.97 -10.62 4.62
N ARG A 39 17.53 -9.70 3.81
CA ARG A 39 17.48 -8.25 4.05
C ARG A 39 16.27 -7.55 3.44
N ALA A 40 15.81 -8.00 2.28
CA ALA A 40 14.68 -7.39 1.57
C ALA A 40 13.33 -7.91 2.08
N LYS A 41 13.29 -9.10 2.69
CA LYS A 41 12.06 -9.72 3.19
C LYS A 41 11.27 -8.83 4.19
N PRO A 42 11.90 -8.13 5.15
CA PRO A 42 11.20 -7.19 6.03
C PRO A 42 10.62 -5.97 5.29
N LEU A 43 11.08 -5.68 4.08
CA LEU A 43 10.68 -4.51 3.29
C LEU A 43 9.50 -4.79 2.35
N LEU A 44 9.07 -6.05 2.24
CA LEU A 44 8.01 -6.48 1.31
C LEU A 44 6.68 -5.74 1.52
N PHE A 45 6.36 -5.40 2.77
CA PHE A 45 5.12 -4.75 3.18
C PHE A 45 5.35 -3.34 3.73
N ARG A 46 6.57 -2.82 3.64
CA ARG A 46 6.91 -1.51 4.20
C ARG A 46 6.19 -0.38 3.47
N SER A 47 6.07 -0.50 2.15
CA SER A 47 5.36 0.43 1.29
C SER A 47 4.28 -0.32 0.51
N ILE A 48 3.04 0.13 0.65
CA ILE A 48 1.86 -0.56 0.10
C ILE A 48 1.02 0.44 -0.69
N THR A 49 0.59 0.01 -1.87
CA THR A 49 -0.38 0.71 -2.72
C THR A 49 -1.67 -0.10 -2.76
N VAL A 50 -2.79 0.51 -2.40
CA VAL A 50 -4.13 -0.08 -2.43
C VAL A 50 -5.04 0.84 -3.21
N CYS A 51 -5.67 0.32 -4.27
CA CYS A 51 -6.57 1.08 -5.13
C CYS A 51 -7.92 0.37 -5.26
N GLY A 52 -8.98 1.10 -4.94
CA GLY A 52 -10.35 0.63 -5.12
C GLY A 52 -10.84 -0.33 -4.04
N VAL A 53 -12.14 -0.60 -4.07
CA VAL A 53 -12.84 -1.37 -3.02
C VAL A 53 -12.34 -2.81 -2.94
N ALA A 54 -12.09 -3.44 -4.08
CA ALA A 54 -11.64 -4.83 -4.14
C ALA A 54 -10.28 -5.03 -3.44
N GLN A 55 -9.30 -4.15 -3.72
CA GLN A 55 -7.99 -4.24 -3.09
C GLN A 55 -8.05 -3.87 -1.61
N MET A 56 -8.84 -2.85 -1.25
CA MET A 56 -9.06 -2.49 0.15
C MET A 56 -9.63 -3.65 0.96
N ARG A 57 -10.63 -4.36 0.42
CA ARG A 57 -11.24 -5.52 1.06
C ARG A 57 -10.24 -6.66 1.24
N ALA A 58 -9.45 -6.96 0.22
CA ALA A 58 -8.40 -7.98 0.31
C ALA A 58 -7.33 -7.59 1.35
N PHE A 59 -6.93 -6.32 1.37
CA PHE A 59 -5.92 -5.82 2.29
C PHE A 59 -6.39 -5.85 3.75
N VAL A 60 -7.63 -5.45 4.04
CA VAL A 60 -8.23 -5.61 5.37
C VAL A 60 -8.23 -7.08 5.80
N GLY A 61 -8.55 -8.00 4.88
CA GLY A 61 -8.45 -9.44 5.13
C GLY A 61 -7.03 -9.87 5.55
N LEU A 62 -6.00 -9.36 4.88
CA LEU A 62 -4.60 -9.64 5.22
C LEU A 62 -4.20 -9.05 6.58
N LEU A 63 -4.61 -7.81 6.87
CA LEU A 63 -4.32 -7.16 8.16
C LEU A 63 -4.94 -7.91 9.34
N HIS A 64 -6.12 -8.50 9.16
CA HIS A 64 -6.75 -9.33 10.18
C HIS A 64 -6.10 -10.72 10.32
N GLN A 65 -5.60 -11.29 9.22
CA GLN A 65 -4.92 -12.60 9.25
C GLN A 65 -3.52 -12.51 9.87
N ASP A 66 -2.79 -11.42 9.61
CA ASP A 66 -1.45 -11.20 10.13
C ASP A 66 -1.31 -9.79 10.73
N PRO A 67 -1.58 -9.63 12.04
CA PRO A 67 -1.36 -8.37 12.75
C PRO A 67 0.12 -7.94 12.77
N GLY A 68 1.06 -8.86 12.53
CA GLY A 68 2.49 -8.55 12.39
C GLY A 68 2.76 -7.74 11.12
N MET A 69 2.04 -8.02 10.03
CA MET A 69 2.13 -7.26 8.78
C MET A 69 1.81 -5.78 9.01
N ALA A 70 0.74 -5.48 9.75
CA ALA A 70 0.32 -4.10 10.03
C ALA A 70 1.47 -3.25 10.59
N ARG A 71 2.25 -3.81 11.52
CA ARG A 71 3.39 -3.13 12.18
C ARG A 71 4.57 -2.85 11.24
N THR A 72 4.64 -3.53 10.10
CA THR A 72 5.71 -3.35 9.11
C THR A 72 5.40 -2.24 8.12
N VAL A 73 4.12 -1.90 7.94
CA VAL A 73 3.68 -0.86 7.00
C VAL A 73 4.05 0.52 7.53
N ARG A 74 4.87 1.25 6.75
CA ARG A 74 5.30 2.63 7.04
C ARG A 74 4.74 3.61 6.01
N TYR A 75 4.59 3.18 4.77
CA TYR A 75 4.12 4.03 3.68
C TYR A 75 2.86 3.41 3.06
N LEU A 76 1.76 4.16 3.08
CA LEU A 76 0.50 3.76 2.47
C LEU A 76 0.11 4.75 1.40
N PHE A 77 -0.05 4.26 0.17
CA PHE A 77 -0.86 4.91 -0.85
C PHE A 77 -2.22 4.23 -0.91
N LEU A 78 -3.28 5.01 -0.68
CA LEU A 78 -4.65 4.56 -0.76
C LEU A 78 -5.37 5.38 -1.84
N SER A 79 -6.03 4.72 -2.78
CA SER A 79 -6.90 5.39 -3.74
C SER A 79 -8.30 4.80 -3.70
N GLU A 80 -9.30 5.69 -3.68
CA GLU A 80 -10.67 5.26 -3.84
C GLU A 80 -10.97 4.83 -5.27
N ASN A 81 -10.24 5.33 -6.26
CA ASN A 81 -10.42 4.93 -7.65
C ASN A 81 -9.97 3.49 -7.85
N ASP A 82 -10.78 2.71 -8.56
CA ASP A 82 -10.32 1.41 -9.03
C ASP A 82 -9.23 1.63 -10.08
N VAL A 83 -8.02 1.17 -9.79
CA VAL A 83 -7.00 1.02 -10.83
C VAL A 83 -7.28 -0.33 -11.47
N THR A 84 -7.83 -0.33 -12.68
CA THR A 84 -7.80 -1.54 -13.51
C THR A 84 -6.34 -1.99 -13.58
N PRO A 85 -6.01 -3.25 -13.26
CA PRO A 85 -4.65 -3.73 -13.38
C PRO A 85 -4.17 -3.38 -14.79
N ARG A 86 -3.13 -2.54 -14.87
CA ARG A 86 -2.39 -2.34 -16.12
C ARG A 86 -1.64 -3.64 -16.39
N ASP A 87 -2.34 -4.64 -16.90
CA ASP A 87 -1.76 -5.52 -17.89
C ASP A 87 -1.70 -4.73 -19.21
N GLY A 88 -0.59 -4.89 -19.91
CA GLY A 88 -0.10 -3.94 -20.90
C GLY A 88 -1.02 -3.68 -22.08
N ILE A 89 -0.79 -2.51 -22.69
CA ILE A 89 -1.14 -2.15 -24.07
C ILE A 89 -2.59 -2.50 -24.44
N ASP A 90 -3.50 -1.56 -24.23
CA ASP A 90 -4.53 -1.28 -25.22
C ASP A 90 -4.79 0.24 -25.23
N ASP A 91 -4.20 0.87 -26.24
CA ASP A 91 -4.48 2.23 -26.66
C ASP A 91 -5.86 2.23 -27.33
N SER A 92 -6.90 2.41 -26.53
CA SER A 92 -8.24 2.73 -27.01
C SER A 92 -8.95 3.51 -25.93
N GLY A 93 -9.03 4.82 -26.14
CA GLY A 93 -9.60 5.79 -25.21
C GLY A 93 -10.96 5.36 -24.66
N SER A 94 -10.96 4.89 -23.42
CA SER A 94 -12.12 5.00 -22.55
C SER A 94 -11.87 6.20 -21.65
N SER A 95 -12.33 7.34 -22.16
CA SER A 95 -12.61 8.54 -21.38
C SER A 95 -13.22 8.15 -20.04
N GLY A 96 -12.70 8.74 -18.96
CA GLY A 96 -13.11 8.48 -17.59
C GLY A 96 -14.58 8.80 -17.36
N MET A 97 -15.47 7.87 -17.72
CA MET A 97 -16.77 7.77 -17.09
C MET A 97 -16.49 7.31 -15.68
N ALA A 98 -16.58 8.24 -14.72
CA ALA A 98 -16.83 7.89 -13.34
C ALA A 98 -18.01 6.90 -13.36
N ARG A 99 -17.74 5.61 -13.13
CA ARG A 99 -18.81 4.66 -12.86
C ARG A 99 -19.62 5.28 -11.75
N TYR A 100 -20.92 5.45 -11.97
CA TYR A 100 -21.83 5.80 -10.88
C TYR A 100 -21.68 4.69 -9.84
N ARG A 101 -20.96 5.01 -8.75
CA ARG A 101 -20.82 4.10 -7.63
C ARG A 101 -22.15 4.02 -6.92
N ASP A 102 -22.56 2.79 -6.61
CA ASP A 102 -23.73 2.56 -5.78
C ASP A 102 -23.46 3.07 -4.36
N LYS A 103 -24.53 3.38 -3.61
CA LYS A 103 -24.42 3.77 -2.20
C LYS A 103 -23.67 2.73 -1.38
N ASP A 104 -23.89 1.45 -1.68
CA ASP A 104 -23.23 0.33 -1.01
C ASP A 104 -21.70 0.38 -1.19
N GLU A 105 -21.20 0.77 -2.37
CA GLU A 105 -19.76 0.91 -2.61
C GLU A 105 -19.17 2.09 -1.83
N ILE A 106 -19.93 3.18 -1.68
CA ILE A 106 -19.49 4.35 -0.90
C ILE A 106 -19.38 3.97 0.58
N GLU A 107 -20.36 3.25 1.11
CA GLU A 107 -20.35 2.76 2.49
C GLU A 107 -19.20 1.75 2.73
N ASP A 108 -18.93 0.88 1.75
CA ASP A 108 -17.79 -0.03 1.80
C ASP A 108 -16.45 0.70 1.82
N LEU A 109 -16.27 1.76 1.02
CA LEU A 109 -15.07 2.60 1.06
C LEU A 109 -14.86 3.21 2.45
N GLU A 110 -15.93 3.69 3.07
CA GLU A 110 -15.91 4.24 4.44
C GLU A 110 -15.41 3.21 5.42
N ARG A 111 -16.11 2.08 5.50
CA ARG A 111 -15.78 1.02 6.43
C ARG A 111 -14.36 0.48 6.24
N LEU A 112 -13.93 0.28 5.00
CA LEU A 112 -12.63 -0.31 4.69
C LEU A 112 -11.48 0.67 4.96
N SER A 113 -11.61 1.92 4.52
CA SER A 113 -10.57 2.95 4.77
C SER A 113 -10.39 3.19 6.28
N SER A 114 -11.48 3.31 7.05
CA SER A 114 -11.41 3.47 8.50
C SER A 114 -10.71 2.29 9.19
N ASN A 115 -11.02 1.04 8.80
CA ASN A 115 -10.32 -0.13 9.35
C ASN A 115 -8.82 -0.11 9.02
N ILE A 116 -8.46 0.18 7.77
CA ILE A 116 -7.06 0.27 7.34
C ILE A 116 -6.32 1.33 8.18
N PHE A 117 -6.92 2.52 8.32
CA PHE A 117 -6.31 3.60 9.10
C PHE A 117 -6.14 3.24 10.56
N GLN A 118 -7.15 2.63 11.21
CA GLN A 118 -7.05 2.21 12.60
C GLN A 118 -5.97 1.14 12.81
N CYS A 119 -5.87 0.16 11.92
CA CYS A 119 -4.85 -0.89 12.02
C CYS A 119 -3.43 -0.36 11.82
N LEU A 120 -3.26 0.63 10.94
CA LEU A 120 -1.94 1.11 10.52
C LEU A 120 -1.49 2.39 11.24
N ALA A 121 -2.40 3.15 11.86
CA ALA A 121 -2.09 4.40 12.56
C ALA A 121 -0.86 4.32 13.48
N PRO A 122 -0.63 3.25 14.26
CA PRO A 122 0.52 3.18 15.16
C PRO A 122 1.89 3.06 14.46
N SER A 123 1.93 2.61 13.21
CA SER A 123 3.18 2.36 12.47
C SER A 123 3.36 3.27 11.25
N LEU A 124 2.32 3.95 10.80
CA LEU A 124 2.34 4.72 9.56
C LEU A 124 3.19 5.99 9.68
N GLU A 125 4.15 6.14 8.77
CA GLU A 125 5.01 7.33 8.65
C GLU A 125 4.49 8.28 7.56
N ILE A 126 4.01 7.74 6.44
CA ILE A 126 3.49 8.53 5.32
C ILE A 126 2.18 7.93 4.82
N LEU A 127 1.16 8.78 4.70
CA LEU A 127 -0.10 8.51 4.01
C LEU A 127 -0.20 9.38 2.76
N SER A 128 -0.49 8.75 1.62
CA SER A 128 -1.01 9.41 0.44
C SER A 128 -2.42 8.87 0.17
N TYR A 129 -3.44 9.73 0.23
CA TYR A 129 -4.83 9.32 0.06
C TYR A 129 -5.48 10.10 -1.08
N ALA A 130 -5.81 9.39 -2.16
CA ALA A 130 -6.49 9.93 -3.32
C ALA A 130 -7.99 9.62 -3.23
N THR A 131 -8.78 10.64 -2.93
CA THR A 131 -10.22 10.57 -2.72
C THR A 131 -11.01 10.91 -3.97
N LEU A 132 -12.24 10.40 -4.11
CA LEU A 132 -13.15 10.83 -5.16
C LEU A 132 -13.67 12.26 -4.88
N PRO A 133 -13.99 13.07 -5.90
CA PRO A 133 -14.45 14.46 -5.75
C PRO A 133 -15.71 14.65 -4.88
N HIS A 134 -16.52 13.59 -4.72
CA HIS A 134 -17.77 13.61 -3.96
C HIS A 134 -17.76 12.65 -2.77
N SER A 135 -16.59 12.12 -2.42
CA SER A 135 -16.44 11.30 -1.21
C SER A 135 -16.21 12.19 0.01
N ASN A 136 -16.65 11.72 1.17
CA ASN A 136 -16.24 12.29 2.46
C ASN A 136 -14.83 11.83 2.87
N GLY A 137 -13.93 11.53 1.92
CA GLY A 137 -12.62 10.94 2.20
C GLY A 137 -11.77 11.78 3.16
N ILE A 138 -11.81 13.12 3.07
CA ILE A 138 -11.08 14.00 4.00
C ILE A 138 -11.52 13.78 5.45
N ALA A 139 -12.81 13.59 5.70
CA ALA A 139 -13.33 13.35 7.05
C ALA A 139 -12.83 12.01 7.65
N ARG A 140 -12.46 11.04 6.81
CA ARG A 140 -11.98 9.72 7.26
C ARG A 140 -10.54 9.76 7.76
N ILE A 141 -9.77 10.78 7.41
CA ILE A 141 -8.41 10.95 7.92
C ILE A 141 -8.44 11.23 9.44
N HIS A 142 -9.57 11.73 9.99
CA HIS A 142 -9.71 11.92 11.45
C HIS A 142 -9.51 10.65 12.27
N PHE A 143 -9.73 9.45 11.70
CA PHE A 143 -9.45 8.19 12.36
C PHE A 143 -7.96 7.95 12.65
N LEU A 144 -7.04 8.65 11.97
CA LEU A 144 -5.61 8.61 12.29
C LEU A 144 -5.23 9.40 13.55
N TYR A 145 -6.05 10.38 13.91
CA TYR A 145 -5.78 11.30 15.03
C TYR A 145 -6.68 11.07 16.24
N SER A 146 -7.64 10.16 16.12
CA SER A 146 -8.51 9.78 17.23
C SER A 146 -7.73 8.80 18.10
N GLU A 147 -7.33 9.23 19.29
CA GLU A 147 -6.76 8.31 20.28
C GLU A 147 -7.79 7.22 20.66
N PRO A 148 -7.34 5.97 20.88
CA PRO A 148 -8.21 4.85 21.27
C PRO A 148 -8.85 5.03 22.65
#